data_AF-B7P0W6-F1
#
_entry.id   AF-B7P0W6-F1
#
_cell.length_a   1.000
_cell.length_b   1.000
_cell.length_c   1.000
_cell.angle_alpha   90.00
_cell.angle_beta   90.00
_cell.angle_gamma   90.00
#
_symmetry.space_group_name_H-M   'P 1'
#
loop_
_entity.id
_entity.type
_entity.pdbx_description
1 polymer ?
#
loop_
_entity_poly.entity_id
_entity_poly.type
_entity_poly.pdbx_seq_one_letter_code
_entity_poly.pdbx_strand_id
1 'polypeptide(L)' 'MRPTQLSQVASHFERKWRLPGVVGAVDGCHVSIKAPKEEQSAFYNRKKFYSVVLQGCCDISMVFTRVHVGSQAG' A
#
# COMPACT_ATOMS: atom_id res chain seq x y z
N MET A 1 0.82 1.46 14.09
CA MET A 1 1.27 2.73 14.69
C MET A 1 0.58 2.90 16.03
N ARG A 2 1.29 3.39 17.05
CA ARG A 2 0.67 3.74 18.36
C ARG A 2 -0.14 5.04 18.23
N PRO A 3 -1.13 5.30 19.10
CA PRO A 3 -1.95 6.51 19.04
C PRO A 3 -1.15 7.82 19.00
N THR A 4 -0.06 7.91 19.77
CA THR A 4 0.84 9.07 19.78
C THR A 4 1.50 9.34 18.44
N GLN A 5 1.83 8.28 17.70
CA GLN A 5 2.42 8.39 16.36
C GLN A 5 1.39 8.83 15.32
N LEU A 6 0.12 8.40 15.47
CA LEU A 6 -0.96 8.81 14.57
C LEU A 6 -1.23 10.32 14.67
N SER A 7 -1.29 10.85 15.89
CA SER A 7 -1.47 12.29 16.11
C SER A 7 -0.33 13.10 15.49
N GLN A 8 0.92 12.65 15.65
CA GLN A 8 2.07 13.31 15.02
C GLN A 8 1.98 13.32 13.49
N VAL A 9 1.66 12.17 12.87
CA VAL A 9 1.53 12.07 11.42
C VAL A 9 0.38 12.96 10.92
N ALA A 10 -0.78 12.95 11.59
CA ALA A 10 -1.90 13.83 11.28
C ALA A 10 -1.52 15.31 11.29
N SER A 11 -0.84 15.76 12.34
CA SER A 11 -0.35 17.15 12.40
C SER A 11 0.66 17.46 11.30
N HIS A 12 1.46 16.48 10.85
CA HIS A 12 2.44 16.71 9.79
C HIS A 12 1.77 16.89 8.41
N PHE A 13 0.77 16.05 8.10
CA PHE A 13 -0.04 16.20 6.88
C PHE A 13 -0.81 17.52 6.87
N GLU A 14 -1.39 17.91 7.99
CA GLU A 14 -2.09 19.20 8.13
C GLU A 14 -1.16 20.39 7.89
N ARG A 15 0.04 20.40 8.50
CA ARG A 15 0.99 21.50 8.33
C ARG A 15 1.52 21.63 6.90
N LYS A 16 1.81 20.51 6.23
CA LYS A 16 2.44 20.52 4.90
C LYS A 16 1.44 20.67 3.75
N TRP A 17 0.27 20.03 3.85
CA TRP A 17 -0.70 19.95 2.76
C TRP A 17 -2.11 20.38 3.13
N ARG A 18 -2.36 20.87 4.35
CA ARG A 18 -3.69 21.28 4.83
C ARG A 18 -4.71 20.13 4.79
N LEU A 19 -4.24 18.91 5.05
CA LEU A 19 -5.07 17.71 5.13
C LEU A 19 -5.21 17.27 6.61
N PRO A 20 -6.19 17.81 7.36
CA PRO A 20 -6.37 17.49 8.76
C PRO A 20 -6.79 16.02 8.94
N GLY A 21 -6.27 15.38 9.99
CA GLY A 21 -6.61 14.00 10.35
C GLY A 21 -6.01 12.89 9.47
N VAL A 22 -5.23 13.22 8.44
CA VAL A 22 -4.60 12.22 7.57
C VAL A 22 -3.41 11.57 8.27
N VAL A 23 -3.50 10.27 8.52
CA VAL A 23 -2.47 9.49 9.23
C VAL A 23 -1.55 8.69 8.30
N GLY A 24 -1.65 8.91 7.00
CA GLY A 24 -0.84 8.28 5.97
C GLY A 24 -1.50 8.32 4.60
N ALA A 25 -0.70 8.06 3.56
CA ALA A 25 -1.18 7.84 2.20
C ALA A 25 -1.08 6.34 1.88
N VAL A 26 -2.01 5.82 1.07
CA VAL A 26 -2.05 4.40 0.68
C VAL A 26 -2.01 4.32 -0.84
N ASP A 27 -1.17 3.43 -1.35
CA ASP A 27 -1.14 3.07 -2.76
C ASP A 27 -0.82 1.58 -2.92
N GLY A 28 -1.10 1.03 -4.10
CA GLY A 28 -0.79 -0.34 -4.44
C GLY A 28 -0.22 -0.50 -5.85
N CYS A 29 0.62 -1.51 -6.03
CA CYS A 29 1.17 -1.85 -7.33
C CYS A 29 1.15 -3.36 -7.58
N HIS A 30 1.15 -3.74 -8.86
CA HIS A 30 1.28 -5.13 -9.27
C HIS A 30 2.76 -5.48 -9.41
N VAL A 31 3.20 -6.47 -8.65
CA VAL A 31 4.55 -7.04 -8.74
C VAL A 31 4.45 -8.34 -9.53
N SER A 32 5.15 -8.42 -10.65
CA SER A 32 5.14 -9.61 -11.50
C SER A 32 5.70 -10.83 -10.77
N ILE A 33 5.04 -11.98 -10.94
CA ILE A 33 5.49 -13.25 -10.35
C ILE A 33 5.41 -14.38 -11.37
N LYS A 34 6.12 -15.48 -11.07
CA LYS A 34 5.79 -16.78 -11.64
C LYS A 34 4.60 -17.32 -10.86
N ALA A 35 3.41 -17.34 -11.46
CA ALA A 35 2.22 -17.84 -10.78
C ALA A 35 2.41 -19.32 -10.38
N PRO A 36 1.93 -19.73 -9.19
CA PRO A 36 1.80 -21.14 -8.84
C PRO A 36 1.01 -21.89 -9.93
N LYS A 37 1.22 -23.20 -10.09
CA LYS A 37 0.48 -23.97 -11.12
C LYS A 37 -0.99 -24.09 -10.75
N GLU A 38 -1.24 -24.20 -9.45
CA GLU A 38 -2.53 -24.18 -8.82
C GLU A 38 -3.03 -22.72 -8.76
N GLU A 39 -4.30 -22.48 -9.11
CA GLU A 39 -4.92 -21.16 -9.01
C GLU A 39 -4.26 -20.03 -9.84
N GLN A 40 -3.65 -20.34 -11.00
CA GLN A 40 -3.01 -19.34 -11.88
C GLN A 40 -3.90 -18.13 -12.20
N SER A 41 -5.20 -18.38 -12.39
CA SER A 41 -6.19 -17.33 -12.68
C SER A 41 -6.27 -16.27 -11.57
N ALA A 42 -6.03 -16.65 -10.32
CA ALA A 42 -6.07 -15.74 -9.17
C ALA A 42 -4.94 -14.70 -9.16
N PHE A 43 -3.91 -14.92 -9.98
CA PHE A 43 -2.79 -14.00 -10.11
C PHE A 43 -2.76 -13.31 -11.47
N TYR A 44 -3.69 -13.62 -12.38
CA TYR A 44 -3.73 -13.02 -13.72
C TYR A 44 -4.50 -11.69 -13.70
N ASN A 45 -3.77 -10.59 -13.83
CA ASN A 45 -4.35 -9.25 -13.69
C ASN A 45 -4.96 -8.72 -15.00
N ARG A 46 -5.69 -7.60 -14.89
CA ARG A 46 -6.24 -6.87 -16.05
C ARG A 46 -5.20 -6.41 -17.08
N LYS A 47 -3.93 -6.24 -16.67
CA LYS A 47 -2.81 -5.87 -17.56
C LYS A 47 -2.21 -7.08 -18.30
N LYS A 48 -2.87 -8.25 -18.23
CA LYS A 48 -2.56 -9.46 -18.97
C LYS A 48 -1.23 -10.13 -18.57
N PHE A 49 -0.83 -10.03 -17.31
CA PHE A 49 0.31 -10.75 -16.75
C PHE A 49 0.04 -11.27 -15.33
N TYR A 50 0.86 -12.23 -14.89
CA TYR A 50 0.75 -12.78 -13.54
C TYR A 50 1.44 -11.89 -12.51
N SER A 51 0.74 -11.54 -11.43
CA SER A 51 1.24 -10.64 -10.40
C SER A 51 0.64 -10.91 -9.03
N VAL A 52 1.26 -10.37 -8.00
CA VAL A 52 0.64 -10.14 -6.70
C VAL A 52 0.48 -8.64 -6.46
N VAL A 53 -0.46 -8.27 -5.60
CA VAL A 53 -0.60 -6.88 -5.13
C VAL A 53 0.40 -6.64 -4.00
N LEU A 54 1.15 -5.55 -4.13
CA LEU A 54 1.84 -4.88 -3.02
C LEU A 54 1.01 -3.66 -2.65
N GLN A 55 0.66 -3.52 -1.37
CA GLN A 55 0.03 -2.32 -0.82
C GLN A 55 0.96 -1.67 0.20
N GLY A 56 1.26 -0.39 0.01
CA GLY A 56 2.07 0.40 0.92
C GLY A 56 1.25 1.52 1.56
N CYS A 57 1.45 1.72 2.86
CA CYS A 57 1.08 2.95 3.54
C CYS A 57 2.35 3.74 3.85
N CYS A 58 2.40 5.04 3.57
CA CYS A 58 3.51 5.89 3.96
C CYS A 58 3.05 7.11 4.76
N ASP A 59 3.97 7.66 5.56
CA ASP A 59 3.78 8.95 6.20
C ASP A 59 4.17 10.10 5.26
N ILE A 60 4.14 11.33 5.79
CA ILE A 60 4.43 12.52 4.99
C ILE A 60 5.90 12.68 4.57
N SER A 61 6.79 11.94 5.24
CA SER A 61 8.21 11.88 4.96
C SER A 61 8.51 10.80 3.91
N MET A 62 7.47 10.23 3.29
CA MET A 62 7.56 9.14 2.32
C MET A 62 8.16 7.86 2.91
N VAL A 63 8.09 7.71 4.24
CA VAL A 63 8.56 6.49 4.91
C VAL A 63 7.40 5.50 4.99
N PHE A 64 7.63 4.26 4.57
CA PHE A 64 6.63 3.21 4.72
C PHE A 64 6.33 2.94 6.20
N THR A 65 5.06 3.07 6.58
CA THR A 65 4.56 2.77 7.93
C THR A 65 3.91 1.40 8.01
N ARG A 66 3.50 0.86 6.85
CA ARG A 66 2.98 -0.50 6.69
C ARG A 66 3.16 -0.95 5.25
N VAL A 67 3.50 -2.22 5.07
CA VAL A 67 3.55 -2.88 3.76
C VAL A 67 2.85 -4.22 3.88
N HIS A 68 2.02 -4.56 2.90
CA HIS A 68 1.43 -5.87 2.72
C HIS A 68 1.70 -6.35 1.29
N VAL A 69 2.08 -7.62 1.13
CA VAL A 69 2.46 -8.21 -0.15
C VAL A 69 1.86 -9.60 -0.26
N GLY A 70 1.42 -9.97 -1.46
CA GLY A 70 1.06 -11.36 -1.78
C GLY A 70 -0.42 -11.60 -1.99
N SER A 71 -1.25 -10.55 -1.95
CA SER A 71 -2.68 -10.68 -2.28
C SER A 71 -2.85 -11.03 -3.77
N GLN A 72 -3.92 -11.78 -4.05
CA GLN A 72 -4.36 -12.13 -5.41
C GLN A 72 -4.52 -10.87 -6.28
N ALA A 73 -4.18 -10.98 -7.56
CA ALA A 73 -4.29 -9.88 -8.50
C ALA A 73 -5.66 -9.92 -9.17
N GLY A 74 -6.59 -9.13 -8.63
CA GLY A 74 -7.90 -8.88 -9.26
C GLY A 74 -7.79 -8.18 -10.62
#